data_AF-A0A2E7CWU9-F1
#
_entry.id   AF-A0A2E7CWU9-F1
#
_cell.length_a   1.000
_cell.length_b   1.000
_cell.length_c   1.000
_cell.angle_alpha   90.00
_cell.angle_beta   90.00
_cell.angle_gamma   90.00
#
_symmetry.space_group_name_H-M   'P 1'
#
loop_
_entity.id
_entity.type
_entity.pdbx_description
1 polymer ?
#
loop_
_entity_poly.entity_id
_entity_poly.type
_entity_poly.pdbx_seq_one_letter_code
_entity_poly.pdbx_strand_id
1 'polypeptide(L)'
;MRIGLDFDNTIVRYDDVFREIAIKEKMLKGNWFGKKKSEIRDYLRLQPSGKQTWMKLQGLVYGKHMHTADIMPSVTNFLLSCRLRKHEIFIVSHKTEYGHFDPEKVSLRSEALKWMETKGFFNKKYIGINKENIFFAKTRIDKVNIISNLNCSYFVDDLPEIFTEDYFPDQTEKILFGFYDKKAHPDKTVLNSWSKIFRHILGEVTNEDIIFWLRSFFSPIEKIEKMAGGGNSDIYQIHIQGFESLALKHYPDRLLDRRPRLETEFHSLQQLRKNGITNIPKAIEKNTGVNLGLYEWIEGRKITAPTIQDLELVILFVKKLNWISKKVDPDDFTTASEACLSAKELIRQVQYRLENLYRIGGKKPDLKFFLEDVFSPLWNQIKDKCISFWPEESLESALPLRKQILSPSDFGFHNCLMKNDENLVFLDFEYFGWDDPVKLAADFIWHPAMRLDNSLKQKWKDATIGLYSSDLYFEKRLNASMPLYGMRWALIILNGFLPDQNRSYRYLSTDGEQNLEKKQKIQLKKAKYYCKLVKEKFCELN
;
A
#
# COMPACT_ATOMS: atom_id res chain seq x y z
N MET A 1 -28.93 3.31 11.68
CA MET A 1 -28.99 1.82 11.67
C MET A 1 -28.13 1.27 12.80
N ARG A 2 -28.30 -0.01 13.12
CA ARG A 2 -27.48 -0.76 14.09
C ARG A 2 -26.51 -1.67 13.35
N ILE A 3 -25.23 -1.64 13.72
CA ILE A 3 -24.18 -2.41 13.05
C ILE A 3 -23.41 -3.19 14.11
N GLY A 4 -23.37 -4.51 13.96
CA GLY A 4 -22.63 -5.40 14.83
C GLY A 4 -21.29 -5.81 14.21
N LEU A 5 -20.24 -5.82 15.02
CA LEU A 5 -18.89 -6.14 14.58
C LEU A 5 -18.29 -7.21 15.50
N ASP A 6 -17.66 -8.22 14.93
CA ASP A 6 -16.70 -9.03 15.68
C ASP A 6 -15.45 -8.20 16.00
N PHE A 7 -14.71 -8.65 17.02
CA PHE A 7 -13.51 -8.01 17.50
C PHE A 7 -12.20 -8.62 16.98
N ASP A 8 -12.01 -9.93 17.16
CA ASP A 8 -10.70 -10.57 17.03
C ASP A 8 -10.41 -10.96 15.57
N ASN A 9 -9.38 -10.38 14.93
CA ASN A 9 -9.10 -10.44 13.48
C ASN A 9 -10.11 -9.68 12.59
N THR A 10 -11.18 -9.13 13.15
CA THR A 10 -12.13 -8.26 12.44
C THR A 10 -11.78 -6.78 12.67
N ILE A 11 -11.71 -6.37 13.93
CA ILE A 11 -11.27 -5.02 14.35
C ILE A 11 -9.78 -5.00 14.70
N VAL A 12 -9.30 -6.03 15.38
CA VAL A 12 -7.91 -6.12 15.84
C VAL A 12 -7.07 -6.91 14.84
N ARG A 13 -5.89 -6.40 14.48
CA ARG A 13 -4.92 -7.11 13.63
C ARG A 13 -3.77 -7.64 14.48
N TYR A 14 -3.60 -8.96 14.47
CA TYR A 14 -2.61 -9.66 15.31
C TYR A 14 -1.40 -10.23 14.56
N ASP A 15 -1.35 -10.16 13.22
CA ASP A 15 -0.33 -10.88 12.43
C ASP A 15 1.11 -10.63 12.90
N ASP A 16 1.48 -9.36 13.11
CA ASP A 16 2.82 -8.99 13.58
C ASP A 16 3.05 -9.45 15.03
N VAL A 17 2.04 -9.34 15.89
CA VAL A 17 2.11 -9.76 17.31
C VAL A 17 2.34 -11.26 17.43
N PHE A 18 1.62 -12.08 16.65
CA PHE A 18 1.82 -13.54 16.64
C PHE A 18 3.26 -13.90 16.27
N ARG A 19 3.81 -13.25 15.24
CA ARG A 19 5.17 -13.50 14.79
C ARG A 19 6.20 -13.09 15.84
N GLU A 20 6.10 -11.86 16.34
CA GLU A 20 7.05 -11.30 17.31
C GLU A 20 7.09 -12.12 18.60
N ILE A 21 5.93 -12.45 19.16
CA ILE A 21 5.85 -13.23 20.39
C ILE A 21 6.31 -14.67 20.18
N ALA A 22 5.96 -15.30 19.06
CA ALA A 22 6.42 -16.66 18.78
C ALA A 22 7.96 -16.74 18.64
N ILE A 23 8.60 -15.71 18.07
CA ILE A 23 10.07 -15.62 18.02
C ILE A 23 10.65 -15.36 19.42
N LYS A 24 10.06 -14.41 20.17
CA LYS A 24 10.52 -14.05 21.52
C LYS A 24 10.45 -15.24 22.50
N GLU A 25 9.38 -16.02 22.42
CA GLU A 25 9.16 -17.23 23.21
C GLU A 25 9.92 -18.46 22.67
N LYS A 26 10.78 -18.27 21.66
CA LYS A 26 11.58 -19.34 21.02
C LYS A 26 10.73 -20.47 20.43
N MET A 27 9.46 -20.21 20.12
CA MET A 27 8.56 -21.13 19.41
C MET A 27 8.84 -21.13 17.90
N LEU A 28 9.39 -20.03 17.38
CA LEU A 28 9.90 -19.90 16.01
C LEU A 28 11.37 -19.48 16.04
N LYS A 29 12.11 -19.85 15.00
CA LYS A 29 13.47 -19.35 14.78
C LYS A 29 13.43 -17.85 14.41
N GLY A 30 14.46 -17.11 14.80
CA GLY A 30 14.54 -15.66 14.51
C GLY A 30 14.52 -15.31 13.00
N ASN A 31 14.91 -16.25 12.14
CA ASN A 31 14.87 -16.11 10.69
C ASN A 31 13.54 -16.57 10.06
N TRP A 32 12.45 -16.68 10.83
CA TRP A 32 11.15 -17.05 10.30
C TRP A 32 10.59 -15.98 9.34
N PHE A 33 10.27 -16.40 8.12
CA PHE A 33 9.79 -15.55 7.03
C PHE A 33 8.25 -15.50 6.91
N GLY A 34 7.53 -16.48 7.48
CA GLY A 34 6.07 -16.49 7.46
C GLY A 34 5.51 -15.31 8.25
N LYS A 35 4.55 -14.60 7.69
CA LYS A 35 3.99 -13.37 8.29
C LYS A 35 2.56 -13.54 8.76
N LYS A 36 1.85 -14.53 8.25
CA LYS A 36 0.44 -14.72 8.58
C LYS A 36 0.28 -15.59 9.82
N LYS A 37 -0.69 -15.24 10.65
CA LYS A 37 -1.14 -16.09 11.76
C LYS A 37 -1.41 -17.54 11.35
N SER A 38 -2.01 -17.77 10.18
CA SER A 38 -2.31 -19.12 9.66
C SER A 38 -1.04 -19.93 9.37
N GLU A 39 -0.02 -19.31 8.76
CA GLU A 39 1.26 -19.96 8.46
C GLU A 39 1.97 -20.39 9.75
N ILE A 40 1.96 -19.52 10.77
CA ILE A 40 2.53 -19.80 12.10
C ILE A 40 1.76 -20.95 12.77
N ARG A 41 0.42 -20.89 12.75
CA ARG A 41 -0.45 -21.93 13.33
C ARG A 41 -0.17 -23.29 12.71
N ASP A 42 -0.19 -23.36 11.38
CA ASP A 42 -0.11 -24.62 10.65
C ASP A 42 1.30 -25.22 10.83
N TYR A 43 2.35 -24.39 10.82
CA TYR A 43 3.71 -24.82 11.16
C TYR A 43 3.85 -25.35 12.59
N LEU A 44 3.36 -24.61 13.59
CA LEU A 44 3.48 -25.01 14.99
C LEU A 44 2.72 -26.30 15.27
N ARG A 45 1.53 -26.49 14.68
CA ARG A 45 0.71 -27.70 14.85
C ARG A 45 1.37 -28.98 14.32
N LEU A 46 2.30 -28.85 13.36
CA LEU A 46 3.08 -29.97 12.84
C LEU A 46 4.24 -30.40 13.76
N GLN A 47 4.55 -29.62 14.82
CA GLN A 47 5.61 -29.94 15.77
C GLN A 47 5.13 -30.84 16.91
N PRO A 48 6.04 -31.54 17.63
CA PRO A 48 5.70 -32.22 18.88
C PRO A 48 5.03 -31.27 19.89
N SER A 49 3.92 -31.68 20.49
CA SER A 49 3.08 -30.84 21.36
C SER A 49 2.56 -29.55 20.70
N GLY A 50 2.56 -29.48 19.37
CA GLY A 50 2.25 -28.29 18.58
C GLY A 50 0.90 -27.66 18.86
N LYS A 51 -0.13 -28.47 19.15
CA LYS A 51 -1.46 -27.97 19.55
C LYS A 51 -1.40 -27.19 20.86
N GLN A 52 -0.67 -27.68 21.86
CA GLN A 52 -0.50 -27.01 23.15
C GLN A 52 0.33 -25.73 22.99
N THR A 53 1.41 -25.80 22.22
CA THR A 53 2.26 -24.62 21.91
C THR A 53 1.44 -23.52 21.22
N TRP A 54 0.62 -23.88 20.23
CA TRP A 54 -0.28 -22.95 19.57
C TRP A 54 -1.29 -22.32 20.54
N MET A 55 -1.92 -23.12 21.40
CA MET A 55 -2.88 -22.62 22.41
C MET A 55 -2.21 -21.67 23.42
N LYS A 56 -0.98 -21.99 23.87
CA LYS A 56 -0.18 -21.12 24.75
C LYS A 56 0.12 -19.78 24.07
N LEU A 57 0.55 -19.80 22.81
CA LEU A 57 0.82 -18.59 22.03
C LEU A 57 -0.43 -17.72 21.91
N GLN A 58 -1.60 -18.31 21.63
CA GLN A 58 -2.86 -17.58 21.60
C GLN A 58 -3.18 -16.90 22.94
N GLY A 59 -2.99 -17.61 24.06
CA GLY A 59 -3.18 -17.04 25.41
C GLY A 59 -2.30 -15.82 25.66
N LEU A 60 -1.01 -15.90 25.30
CA LEU A 60 -0.06 -14.80 25.43
C LEU A 60 -0.43 -13.59 24.55
N VAL A 61 -0.76 -13.84 23.28
CA VAL A 61 -1.07 -12.79 22.30
C VAL A 61 -2.38 -12.07 22.63
N TYR A 62 -3.44 -12.80 22.94
CA TYR A 62 -4.75 -12.20 23.22
C TYR A 62 -4.89 -11.65 24.64
N GLY A 63 -3.99 -12.02 25.55
CA GLY A 63 -3.90 -11.48 26.89
C GLY A 63 -2.76 -10.48 26.99
N LYS A 64 -1.65 -10.91 27.57
CA LYS A 64 -0.48 -10.09 27.93
C LYS A 64 0.03 -9.16 26.82
N HIS A 65 0.03 -9.63 25.58
CA HIS A 65 0.59 -8.88 24.45
C HIS A 65 -0.46 -8.19 23.57
N MET A 66 -1.72 -8.17 23.98
CA MET A 66 -2.77 -7.56 23.18
C MET A 66 -2.55 -6.06 22.95
N HIS A 67 -1.95 -5.36 23.93
CA HIS A 67 -1.65 -3.93 23.85
C HIS A 67 -0.76 -3.54 22.66
N THR A 68 0.03 -4.48 22.09
CA THR A 68 0.88 -4.22 20.93
C THR A 68 0.15 -4.43 19.59
N ALA A 69 -1.10 -4.92 19.62
CA ALA A 69 -1.88 -5.14 18.41
C ALA A 69 -2.35 -3.82 17.78
N ASP A 70 -2.45 -3.83 16.46
CA ASP A 70 -2.93 -2.71 15.67
C ASP A 70 -4.44 -2.80 15.42
N ILE A 71 -5.05 -1.65 15.16
CA ILE A 71 -6.38 -1.59 14.58
C ILE A 71 -6.25 -2.05 13.11
N MET A 72 -7.20 -2.86 12.64
CA MET A 72 -7.29 -3.25 11.24
C MET A 72 -7.41 -1.99 10.36
N PRO A 73 -6.66 -1.90 9.23
CA PRO A 73 -6.70 -0.72 8.37
C PRO A 73 -8.13 -0.31 8.00
N SER A 74 -8.40 1.00 8.03
CA SER A 74 -9.70 1.63 7.70
C SER A 74 -10.87 1.38 8.67
N VAL A 75 -10.70 0.61 9.76
CA VAL A 75 -11.75 0.49 10.81
C VAL A 75 -12.05 1.86 11.42
N THR A 76 -11.02 2.64 11.74
CA THR A 76 -11.17 3.97 12.32
C THR A 76 -12.01 4.88 11.41
N ASN A 77 -11.71 4.90 10.11
CA ASN A 77 -12.46 5.65 9.10
C ASN A 77 -13.94 5.23 9.09
N PHE A 78 -14.21 3.91 9.14
CA PHE A 78 -15.56 3.37 9.20
C PHE A 78 -16.32 3.81 10.47
N LEU A 79 -15.70 3.67 11.65
CA LEU A 79 -16.32 4.00 12.94
C LEU A 79 -16.60 5.50 13.06
N LEU A 80 -15.66 6.36 12.65
CA LEU A 80 -15.86 7.81 12.63
C LEU A 80 -17.01 8.21 11.69
N SER A 81 -17.14 7.54 10.56
CA SER A 81 -18.20 7.82 9.57
C SER A 81 -19.58 7.29 10.00
N CYS A 82 -19.61 6.18 10.73
CA CYS A 82 -20.80 5.70 11.42
C CYS A 82 -21.27 6.70 12.46
N ARG A 83 -20.34 7.26 13.24
CA ARG A 83 -20.65 8.32 14.21
C ARG A 83 -21.20 9.57 13.53
N LEU A 84 -20.57 10.03 12.45
CA LEU A 84 -21.07 11.17 11.65
C LEU A 84 -22.54 10.96 11.24
N ARG A 85 -22.88 9.75 10.81
CA ARG A 85 -24.24 9.34 10.39
C ARG A 85 -25.13 8.85 11.53
N LYS A 86 -24.71 9.00 12.80
CA LYS A 86 -25.45 8.57 14.00
C LYS A 86 -25.88 7.09 13.96
N HIS A 87 -25.03 6.21 13.44
CA HIS A 87 -25.23 4.77 13.51
C HIS A 87 -24.79 4.23 14.87
N GLU A 88 -25.53 3.27 15.39
CA GLU A 88 -25.19 2.58 16.63
C GLU A 88 -24.27 1.40 16.31
N ILE A 89 -23.09 1.39 16.95
CA ILE A 89 -22.12 0.31 16.81
C ILE A 89 -22.18 -0.59 18.04
N PHE A 90 -22.19 -1.89 17.80
CA PHE A 90 -22.09 -2.94 18.79
C PHE A 90 -20.88 -3.82 18.47
N ILE A 91 -20.06 -4.13 19.48
CA ILE A 91 -18.96 -5.07 19.32
C ILE A 91 -19.34 -6.34 20.07
N VAL A 92 -19.46 -7.45 19.36
CA VAL A 92 -19.87 -8.75 19.91
C VAL A 92 -18.80 -9.77 19.57
N SER A 93 -18.08 -10.25 20.59
CA SER A 93 -16.94 -11.16 20.39
C SER A 93 -17.10 -12.45 21.19
N HIS A 94 -16.78 -13.57 20.57
CA HIS A 94 -16.63 -14.85 21.25
C HIS A 94 -15.25 -14.90 21.90
N LYS A 95 -15.19 -14.58 23.19
CA LYS A 95 -13.94 -14.43 23.95
C LYS A 95 -14.09 -15.03 25.33
N THR A 96 -13.32 -16.08 25.60
CA THR A 96 -13.23 -16.66 26.94
C THR A 96 -12.65 -15.63 27.92
N GLU A 97 -12.96 -15.79 29.20
CA GLU A 97 -12.44 -14.87 30.21
C GLU A 97 -10.92 -15.01 30.37
N TYR A 98 -10.41 -16.24 30.33
CA TYR A 98 -8.99 -16.56 30.46
C TYR A 98 -8.49 -17.33 29.24
N GLY A 99 -7.19 -17.17 28.94
CA GLY A 99 -6.49 -17.93 27.90
C GLY A 99 -6.25 -19.38 28.31
N HIS A 100 -6.10 -20.26 27.32
CA HIS A 100 -5.69 -21.63 27.58
C HIS A 100 -4.23 -21.68 28.04
N PHE A 101 -3.95 -22.45 29.10
CA PHE A 101 -2.60 -22.61 29.66
C PHE A 101 -1.92 -21.29 30.09
N ASP A 102 -2.71 -20.30 30.51
CA ASP A 102 -2.20 -19.05 31.06
C ASP A 102 -2.00 -19.15 32.58
N PRO A 103 -0.75 -19.31 33.08
CA PRO A 103 -0.49 -19.39 34.51
C PRO A 103 -0.76 -18.06 35.23
N GLU A 104 -0.70 -16.93 34.51
CA GLU A 104 -0.92 -15.59 35.06
C GLU A 104 -2.41 -15.24 35.15
N LYS A 105 -3.30 -16.07 34.56
CA LYS A 105 -4.76 -15.85 34.50
C LYS A 105 -5.12 -14.42 34.08
N VAL A 106 -4.47 -13.93 33.03
CA VAL A 106 -4.77 -12.62 32.46
C VAL A 106 -6.15 -12.67 31.82
N SER A 107 -7.04 -11.76 32.25
CA SER A 107 -8.39 -11.68 31.71
C SER A 107 -8.36 -11.12 30.28
N LEU A 108 -8.65 -11.96 29.29
CA LEU A 108 -8.66 -11.59 27.87
C LEU A 108 -9.70 -10.51 27.57
N ARG A 109 -10.83 -10.53 28.29
CA ARG A 109 -11.90 -9.53 28.17
C ARG A 109 -11.47 -8.18 28.72
N SER A 110 -10.78 -8.19 29.86
CA SER A 110 -10.26 -6.96 30.48
C SER A 110 -9.17 -6.32 29.62
N GLU A 111 -8.24 -7.12 29.08
CA GLU A 111 -7.21 -6.63 28.16
C GLU A 111 -7.82 -6.09 26.86
N ALA A 112 -8.91 -6.68 26.36
CA ALA A 112 -9.62 -6.14 25.21
C ALA A 112 -10.25 -4.77 25.47
N LEU A 113 -10.89 -4.58 26.62
CA LEU A 113 -11.44 -3.28 27.00
C LEU A 113 -10.32 -2.24 27.21
N LYS A 114 -9.21 -2.62 27.84
CA LYS A 114 -8.03 -1.73 27.97
C LYS A 114 -7.49 -1.34 26.60
N TRP A 115 -7.33 -2.30 25.68
CA TRP A 115 -6.89 -2.03 24.33
C TRP A 115 -7.83 -1.05 23.61
N MET A 116 -9.16 -1.29 23.65
CA MET A 116 -10.15 -0.39 23.08
C MET A 116 -10.07 1.04 23.66
N GLU A 117 -9.87 1.15 24.97
CA GLU A 117 -9.66 2.44 25.66
C GLU A 117 -8.41 3.16 25.12
N THR A 118 -7.26 2.46 25.06
CA THR A 118 -6.00 3.04 24.54
C THR A 118 -6.09 3.46 23.08
N LYS A 119 -6.92 2.76 22.28
CA LYS A 119 -7.19 3.10 20.89
C LYS A 119 -8.29 4.15 20.71
N GLY A 120 -8.85 4.66 21.81
CA GLY A 120 -9.83 5.77 21.81
C GLY A 120 -11.24 5.38 21.43
N PHE A 121 -11.62 4.09 21.45
CA PHE A 121 -12.96 3.61 21.09
C PHE A 121 -14.04 4.28 21.95
N PHE A 122 -13.76 4.48 23.23
CA PHE A 122 -14.71 5.07 24.20
C PHE A 122 -14.59 6.59 24.33
N ASN A 123 -13.68 7.23 23.60
CA ASN A 123 -13.48 8.68 23.66
C ASN A 123 -14.62 9.39 22.92
N LYS A 124 -15.50 10.06 23.67
CA LYS A 124 -16.65 10.82 23.14
C LYS A 124 -16.27 11.97 22.21
N LYS A 125 -15.02 12.40 22.12
CA LYS A 125 -14.54 13.40 21.13
C LYS A 125 -13.91 12.77 19.88
N TYR A 126 -13.74 11.45 19.87
CA TYR A 126 -13.14 10.70 18.78
C TYR A 126 -14.10 9.62 18.25
N ILE A 127 -13.89 8.33 18.51
CA ILE A 127 -14.79 7.25 18.06
C ILE A 127 -16.12 7.25 18.83
N GLY A 128 -16.08 7.29 20.16
CA GLY A 128 -17.27 7.51 20.99
C GLY A 128 -18.29 6.36 21.06
N ILE A 129 -17.84 5.11 20.98
CA ILE A 129 -18.69 3.93 21.23
C ILE A 129 -19.02 3.87 22.73
N ASN A 130 -20.26 3.49 23.08
CA ASN A 130 -20.64 3.27 24.48
C ASN A 130 -20.06 1.93 24.98
N LYS A 131 -19.46 1.91 26.18
CA LYS A 131 -18.93 0.68 26.79
C LYS A 131 -19.99 -0.43 26.96
N GLU A 132 -21.24 -0.04 27.18
CA GLU A 132 -22.39 -0.94 27.29
C GLU A 132 -22.70 -1.68 25.97
N ASN A 133 -22.21 -1.18 24.83
CA ASN A 133 -22.37 -1.83 23.54
C ASN A 133 -21.29 -2.88 23.24
N ILE A 134 -20.47 -3.23 24.23
CA ILE A 134 -19.40 -4.23 24.11
C ILE A 134 -19.83 -5.52 24.81
N PHE A 135 -19.97 -6.59 24.04
CA PHE A 135 -20.46 -7.88 24.52
C PHE A 135 -19.41 -8.98 24.30
N PHE A 136 -19.12 -9.72 25.36
CA PHE A 136 -18.26 -10.91 25.32
C PHE A 136 -19.05 -12.18 25.59
N ALA A 137 -19.20 -12.99 24.55
CA ALA A 137 -19.84 -14.30 24.60
C ALA A 137 -18.85 -15.39 25.02
N LYS A 138 -19.30 -16.37 25.82
CA LYS A 138 -18.48 -17.53 26.23
C LYS A 138 -18.46 -18.61 25.15
N THR A 139 -19.54 -18.75 24.39
CA THR A 139 -19.68 -19.71 23.30
C THR A 139 -20.13 -19.00 22.02
N ARG A 140 -20.06 -19.70 20.87
CA ARG A 140 -20.60 -19.18 19.60
C ARG A 140 -22.12 -19.03 19.66
N ILE A 141 -22.81 -19.95 20.31
CA ILE A 141 -24.27 -19.89 20.51
C ILE A 141 -24.65 -18.64 21.32
N ASP A 142 -23.96 -18.36 22.42
CA ASP A 142 -24.19 -17.13 23.21
C ASP A 142 -23.97 -15.88 22.36
N LYS A 143 -22.95 -15.90 21.50
CA LYS A 143 -22.64 -14.79 20.58
C LYS A 143 -23.82 -14.54 19.64
N VAL A 144 -24.33 -15.59 19.02
CA VAL A 144 -25.48 -15.51 18.09
C VAL A 144 -26.75 -15.04 18.80
N ASN A 145 -27.00 -15.52 20.02
CA ASN A 145 -28.13 -15.04 20.83
C ASN A 145 -28.02 -13.54 21.12
N ILE A 146 -26.83 -13.02 21.44
CA ILE A 146 -26.60 -11.58 21.59
C ILE A 146 -26.87 -10.86 20.27
N ILE A 147 -26.33 -11.34 19.15
CA ILE A 147 -26.53 -10.73 17.83
C ILE A 147 -28.01 -10.63 17.47
N SER A 148 -28.77 -11.71 17.70
CA SER A 148 -30.21 -11.78 17.46
C SER A 148 -30.98 -10.73 18.27
N ASN A 149 -30.65 -10.57 19.55
CA ASN A 149 -31.29 -9.57 20.43
C ASN A 149 -30.98 -8.11 20.06
N LEU A 150 -29.81 -7.84 19.46
CA LEU A 150 -29.40 -6.49 19.10
C LEU A 150 -30.15 -5.95 17.87
N ASN A 151 -30.71 -6.84 17.03
CA ASN A 151 -31.40 -6.50 15.79
C ASN A 151 -30.54 -5.61 14.86
N CYS A 152 -29.30 -6.05 14.61
CA CYS A 152 -28.39 -5.37 13.72
C CYS A 152 -28.86 -5.46 12.26
N SER A 153 -28.65 -4.40 11.48
CA SER A 153 -28.85 -4.44 10.02
C SER A 153 -27.73 -5.21 9.33
N TYR A 154 -26.51 -5.08 9.86
CA TYR A 154 -25.30 -5.74 9.36
C TYR A 154 -24.53 -6.39 10.50
N PHE A 155 -23.94 -7.55 10.25
CA PHE A 155 -22.94 -8.13 11.13
C PHE A 155 -21.68 -8.52 10.36
N VAL A 156 -20.53 -8.03 10.83
CA VAL A 156 -19.21 -8.29 10.22
C VAL A 156 -18.43 -9.26 11.10
N ASP A 157 -17.96 -10.37 10.53
CA ASP A 157 -17.18 -11.40 11.24
C ASP A 157 -16.16 -12.06 10.31
N ASP A 158 -15.00 -12.47 10.83
CA ASP A 158 -14.00 -13.22 10.07
C ASP A 158 -14.28 -14.73 10.03
N LEU A 159 -15.15 -15.24 10.91
CA LEU A 159 -15.47 -16.66 11.02
C LEU A 159 -16.76 -17.03 10.27
N PRO A 160 -16.69 -17.86 9.21
CA PRO A 160 -17.87 -18.29 8.49
C PRO A 160 -18.83 -19.11 9.35
N GLU A 161 -18.32 -19.81 10.38
CA GLU A 161 -19.10 -20.67 11.26
C GLU A 161 -20.16 -19.89 12.04
N ILE A 162 -19.89 -18.64 12.41
CA ILE A 162 -20.85 -17.80 13.16
C ILE A 162 -22.13 -17.59 12.35
N PHE A 163 -22.01 -17.45 11.05
CA PHE A 163 -23.13 -17.20 10.14
C PHE A 163 -23.92 -18.46 9.76
N THR A 164 -23.42 -19.64 10.14
CA THR A 164 -24.04 -20.95 9.94
C THR A 164 -24.58 -21.57 11.23
N GLU A 165 -24.31 -20.95 12.39
CA GLU A 165 -24.93 -21.36 13.65
C GLU A 165 -26.46 -21.21 13.57
N ASP A 166 -27.16 -22.12 14.23
CA ASP A 166 -28.61 -22.07 14.34
C ASP A 166 -29.04 -20.73 14.98
N TYR A 167 -30.18 -20.21 14.55
CA TYR A 167 -30.77 -18.95 15.05
C TYR A 167 -29.99 -17.67 14.74
N PHE A 168 -29.00 -17.71 13.84
CA PHE A 168 -28.46 -16.46 13.29
C PHE A 168 -29.60 -15.67 12.60
N PRO A 169 -29.82 -14.40 12.95
CA PRO A 169 -30.98 -13.64 12.49
C PRO A 169 -31.00 -13.46 10.96
N ASP A 170 -32.07 -13.91 10.31
CA ASP A 170 -32.25 -13.85 8.84
C ASP A 170 -32.29 -12.42 8.30
N GLN A 171 -32.75 -11.46 9.11
CA GLN A 171 -32.84 -10.04 8.76
C GLN A 171 -31.49 -9.31 8.84
N THR A 172 -30.47 -9.93 9.44
CA THR A 172 -29.13 -9.33 9.56
C THR A 172 -28.28 -9.71 8.35
N GLU A 173 -27.81 -8.73 7.61
CA GLU A 173 -26.93 -9.01 6.49
C GLU A 173 -25.55 -9.51 6.97
N LYS A 174 -25.14 -10.66 6.42
CA LYS A 174 -23.95 -11.41 6.80
C LYS A 174 -22.74 -10.94 5.99
N ILE A 175 -21.80 -10.25 6.62
CA ILE A 175 -20.54 -9.81 5.99
C ILE A 175 -19.38 -10.67 6.49
N LEU A 176 -18.89 -11.56 5.63
CA LEU A 176 -17.72 -12.37 5.93
C LEU A 176 -16.44 -11.63 5.58
N PHE A 177 -15.69 -11.23 6.61
CA PHE A 177 -14.44 -10.49 6.47
C PHE A 177 -13.25 -11.41 6.25
N GLY A 178 -12.58 -11.27 5.10
CA GLY A 178 -11.34 -12.00 4.82
C GLY A 178 -11.19 -12.41 3.36
N PHE A 179 -10.22 -13.27 3.10
CA PHE A 179 -9.92 -13.78 1.76
C PHE A 179 -10.58 -15.15 1.55
N TYR A 180 -11.90 -15.16 1.40
CA TYR A 180 -12.69 -16.36 1.13
C TYR A 180 -13.11 -16.45 -0.35
N ASP A 181 -13.34 -17.67 -0.84
CA ASP A 181 -13.97 -17.86 -2.14
C ASP A 181 -15.47 -17.54 -2.04
N LYS A 182 -15.91 -16.53 -2.80
CA LYS A 182 -17.32 -16.13 -2.88
C LYS A 182 -18.23 -17.30 -3.28
N LYS A 183 -17.75 -18.21 -4.13
CA LYS A 183 -18.54 -19.37 -4.58
C LYS A 183 -18.79 -20.38 -3.47
N ALA A 184 -17.89 -20.47 -2.49
CA ALA A 184 -18.03 -21.35 -1.34
C ALA A 184 -18.98 -20.78 -0.26
N HIS A 185 -19.34 -19.49 -0.36
CA HIS A 185 -20.16 -18.79 0.62
C HIS A 185 -21.23 -17.93 -0.08
N PRO A 186 -22.16 -18.54 -0.84
CA PRO A 186 -23.12 -17.82 -1.68
C PRO A 186 -24.15 -17.00 -0.89
N ASP A 187 -24.36 -17.33 0.38
CA ASP A 187 -25.29 -16.69 1.32
C ASP A 187 -24.66 -15.53 2.10
N LYS A 188 -23.40 -15.16 1.82
CA LYS A 188 -22.63 -14.16 2.57
C LYS A 188 -22.00 -13.14 1.63
N THR A 189 -21.97 -11.88 2.08
CA THR A 189 -21.20 -10.83 1.42
C THR A 189 -19.73 -10.93 1.83
N VAL A 190 -18.89 -11.57 1.00
CA VAL A 190 -17.45 -11.73 1.29
C VAL A 190 -16.66 -10.48 0.90
N LEU A 191 -16.02 -9.82 1.88
CA LEU A 191 -15.22 -8.60 1.70
C LEU A 191 -13.87 -8.73 2.42
N ASN A 192 -12.78 -8.30 1.78
CA ASN A 192 -11.40 -8.51 2.28
C ASN A 192 -10.72 -7.23 2.80
N SER A 193 -11.44 -6.14 2.97
CA SER A 193 -10.92 -4.88 3.50
C SER A 193 -12.05 -4.02 4.06
N TRP A 194 -11.74 -3.19 5.05
CA TRP A 194 -12.71 -2.27 5.63
C TRP A 194 -13.07 -1.14 4.68
N SER A 195 -12.22 -0.76 3.74
CA SER A 195 -12.63 0.14 2.64
C SER A 195 -13.71 -0.44 1.73
N LYS A 196 -13.80 -1.78 1.61
CA LYS A 196 -14.91 -2.43 0.90
C LYS A 196 -16.17 -2.49 1.77
N ILE A 197 -16.02 -2.82 3.06
CA ILE A 197 -17.14 -2.82 4.04
C ILE A 197 -17.75 -1.42 4.15
N PHE A 198 -16.91 -0.38 4.22
CA PHE A 198 -17.32 1.01 4.21
C PHE A 198 -18.25 1.31 3.04
N ARG A 199 -17.83 0.98 1.82
CA ARG A 199 -18.63 1.27 0.63
C ARG A 199 -19.91 0.45 0.55
N HIS A 200 -19.84 -0.79 1.01
CA HIS A 200 -21.00 -1.68 1.07
C HIS A 200 -22.09 -1.16 2.01
N ILE A 201 -21.71 -0.65 3.20
CA ILE A 201 -22.67 -0.22 4.23
C ILE A 201 -23.00 1.28 4.14
N LEU A 202 -22.01 2.13 3.89
CA LEU A 202 -22.11 3.60 3.98
C LEU A 202 -22.06 4.31 2.62
N GLY A 203 -21.77 3.59 1.53
CA GLY A 203 -21.56 4.17 0.20
C GLY A 203 -20.17 4.77 0.00
N GLU A 204 -20.01 5.56 -1.05
CA GLU A 204 -18.72 6.19 -1.38
C GLU A 204 -18.28 7.20 -0.31
N VAL A 205 -16.97 7.32 -0.12
CA VAL A 205 -16.37 8.29 0.81
C VAL A 205 -16.68 9.71 0.33
N THR A 206 -17.29 10.52 1.19
CA THR A 206 -17.67 11.91 0.89
C THR A 206 -16.66 12.91 1.44
N ASN A 207 -16.78 14.18 1.01
CA ASN A 207 -16.00 15.27 1.61
C ASN A 207 -16.32 15.47 3.10
N GLU A 208 -17.56 15.19 3.54
CA GLU A 208 -17.95 15.27 4.94
C GLU A 208 -17.22 14.21 5.79
N ASP A 209 -17.07 12.99 5.25
CA ASP A 209 -16.27 11.94 5.89
C ASP A 209 -14.83 12.40 6.09
N ILE A 210 -14.21 12.93 5.03
CA ILE A 210 -12.83 13.39 5.07
C ILE A 210 -12.65 14.54 6.08
N ILE A 211 -13.56 15.52 6.10
CA ILE A 211 -13.56 16.61 7.10
C ILE A 211 -13.67 16.02 8.50
N PHE A 212 -14.57 15.06 8.72
CA PHE A 212 -14.79 14.48 10.03
C PHE A 212 -13.59 13.66 10.51
N TRP A 213 -12.91 12.93 9.62
CA TRP A 213 -11.66 12.22 9.94
C TRP A 213 -10.54 13.21 10.25
N LEU A 214 -10.41 14.27 9.45
CA LEU A 214 -9.38 15.28 9.65
C LEU A 214 -9.53 16.00 11.00
N ARG A 215 -10.76 16.33 11.40
CA ARG A 215 -11.07 16.93 12.71
C ARG A 215 -10.61 16.12 13.92
N SER A 216 -10.28 14.84 13.74
CA SER A 216 -9.72 14.03 14.83
C SER A 216 -8.29 14.42 15.21
N PHE A 217 -7.57 15.15 14.37
CA PHE A 217 -6.21 15.61 14.65
C PHE A 217 -5.90 17.02 14.15
N PHE A 218 -6.72 17.61 13.28
CA PHE A 218 -6.49 18.95 12.72
C PHE A 218 -7.77 19.79 12.61
N SER A 219 -7.74 21.02 13.09
CA SER A 219 -8.86 21.98 13.09
C SER A 219 -8.31 23.40 13.28
N PRO A 220 -8.91 24.47 12.70
CA PRO A 220 -10.16 24.53 11.95
C PRO A 220 -10.03 24.19 10.45
N ILE A 221 -11.16 23.87 9.81
CA ILE A 221 -11.30 23.59 8.37
C ILE A 221 -12.50 24.38 7.85
N GLU A 222 -12.28 25.26 6.87
CA GLU A 222 -13.35 26.06 6.25
C GLU A 222 -13.99 25.32 5.08
N LYS A 223 -13.16 24.82 4.16
CA LYS A 223 -13.61 24.16 2.93
C LYS A 223 -12.63 23.07 2.50
N ILE A 224 -13.15 22.04 1.84
CA ILE A 224 -12.34 21.00 1.20
C ILE A 224 -12.82 20.78 -0.23
N GLU A 225 -11.88 20.62 -1.16
CA GLU A 225 -12.14 20.31 -2.56
C GLU A 225 -11.34 19.07 -2.97
N LYS A 226 -12.03 18.07 -3.54
CA LYS A 226 -11.37 16.87 -4.06
C LYS A 226 -10.77 17.18 -5.43
N MET A 227 -9.47 16.95 -5.57
CA MET A 227 -8.76 17.18 -6.82
C MET A 227 -8.92 15.99 -7.76
N ALA A 228 -9.20 16.25 -9.03
CA ALA A 228 -9.21 15.21 -10.05
C ALA A 228 -7.77 14.72 -10.34
N GLY A 229 -7.58 13.40 -10.33
CA GLY A 229 -6.28 12.77 -10.57
C GLY A 229 -5.79 11.90 -9.40
N GLY A 230 -4.50 11.56 -9.40
CA GLY A 230 -3.87 10.70 -8.40
C GLY A 230 -4.07 9.21 -8.71
N GLY A 231 -3.02 8.53 -9.18
CA GLY A 231 -3.04 7.07 -9.33
C GLY A 231 -2.96 6.35 -7.98
N ASN A 232 -2.32 7.00 -7.02
CA ASN A 232 -1.79 6.35 -5.82
C ASN A 232 -2.49 6.79 -4.52
N SER A 233 -3.04 7.99 -4.44
CA SER A 233 -3.79 8.54 -3.31
C SER A 233 -4.93 9.45 -3.80
N ASP A 234 -5.94 9.68 -2.95
CA ASP A 234 -6.89 10.78 -3.14
C ASP A 234 -6.27 12.07 -2.61
N ILE A 235 -6.34 13.14 -3.40
CA ILE A 235 -5.79 14.46 -3.05
C ILE A 235 -6.95 15.44 -2.85
N TYR A 236 -6.89 16.21 -1.78
CA TYR A 236 -7.83 17.28 -1.49
C TYR A 236 -7.07 18.58 -1.23
N GLN A 237 -7.60 19.70 -1.72
CA GLN A 237 -7.18 21.03 -1.29
C GLN A 237 -8.05 21.44 -0.08
N ILE A 238 -7.41 21.88 0.99
CA ILE A 238 -8.07 22.37 2.20
C ILE A 238 -7.85 23.87 2.30
N HIS A 239 -8.94 24.61 2.49
CA HIS A 239 -8.91 26.02 2.82
C HIS A 239 -9.12 26.21 4.32
N ILE A 240 -8.29 27.07 4.90
CA ILE A 240 -8.32 27.46 6.30
C ILE A 240 -8.35 28.97 6.32
N GLN A 241 -9.34 29.53 7.02
CA GLN A 241 -9.58 30.97 7.04
C GLN A 241 -8.32 31.72 7.54
N GLY A 242 -7.80 32.63 6.70
CA GLY A 242 -6.64 33.47 7.02
C GLY A 242 -5.27 32.79 6.87
N PHE A 243 -5.22 31.56 6.35
CA PHE A 243 -3.97 30.81 6.12
C PHE A 243 -3.86 30.32 4.67
N GLU A 244 -2.65 29.94 4.28
CA GLU A 244 -2.43 29.27 3.01
C GLU A 244 -3.16 27.92 2.96
N SER A 245 -3.63 27.54 1.77
CA SER A 245 -4.26 26.24 1.56
C SER A 245 -3.30 25.10 1.87
N LEU A 246 -3.84 23.95 2.28
CA LEU A 246 -3.07 22.72 2.52
C LEU A 246 -3.48 21.63 1.53
N ALA A 247 -2.54 20.74 1.21
CA ALA A 247 -2.81 19.50 0.50
C ALA A 247 -3.05 18.37 1.50
N LEU A 248 -4.22 17.72 1.42
CA LEU A 248 -4.50 16.50 2.15
C LEU A 248 -4.42 15.31 1.21
N LYS A 249 -3.66 14.30 1.60
CA LYS A 249 -3.62 13.01 0.93
C LYS A 249 -4.29 11.94 1.79
N HIS A 250 -5.23 11.22 1.18
CA HIS A 250 -5.80 9.99 1.71
C HIS A 250 -5.23 8.80 0.95
N TYR A 251 -4.47 7.97 1.65
CA TYR A 251 -3.73 6.86 1.07
C TYR A 251 -4.58 5.58 1.03
N PRO A 252 -4.27 4.62 0.13
CA PRO A 252 -5.01 3.38 0.00
C PRO A 252 -5.03 2.55 1.28
N ASP A 253 -6.10 1.77 1.45
CA ASP A 253 -6.22 0.78 2.50
C ASP A 253 -5.03 -0.19 2.53
N ARG A 254 -4.37 -0.30 3.69
CA ARG A 254 -3.16 -1.11 3.85
C ARG A 254 -3.36 -2.62 3.68
N LEU A 255 -4.61 -3.11 3.73
CA LEU A 255 -4.91 -4.51 3.39
C LEU A 255 -4.86 -4.76 1.88
N LEU A 256 -5.20 -3.73 1.09
CA LEU A 256 -5.15 -3.78 -0.38
C LEU A 256 -3.79 -3.34 -0.92
N ASP A 257 -3.13 -2.40 -0.23
CA ASP A 257 -1.79 -1.91 -0.56
C ASP A 257 -0.92 -1.85 0.70
N ARG A 258 -0.08 -2.87 0.91
CA ARG A 258 0.75 -2.99 2.11
C ARG A 258 1.88 -1.95 2.22
N ARG A 259 2.10 -1.12 1.20
CA ARG A 259 3.17 -0.12 1.22
C ARG A 259 2.88 0.97 2.26
N PRO A 260 3.88 1.37 3.06
CA PRO A 260 3.73 2.40 4.09
C PRO A 260 3.78 3.83 3.53
N ARG A 261 2.94 4.11 2.51
CA ARG A 261 3.02 5.33 1.70
C ARG A 261 2.99 6.63 2.50
N LEU A 262 2.05 6.72 3.46
CA LEU A 262 1.93 7.89 4.33
C LEU A 262 3.20 8.11 5.13
N GLU A 263 3.71 7.06 5.77
CA GLU A 263 4.89 7.15 6.61
C GLU A 263 6.14 7.45 5.80
N THR A 264 6.30 6.79 4.65
CA THR A 264 7.41 7.03 3.72
C THR A 264 7.40 8.46 3.20
N GLU A 265 6.28 8.97 2.68
CA GLU A 265 6.21 10.33 2.14
C GLU A 265 6.48 11.37 3.23
N PHE A 266 5.77 11.26 4.35
CA PHE A 266 5.88 12.23 5.44
C PHE A 266 7.30 12.29 6.02
N HIS A 267 7.88 11.13 6.33
CA HIS A 267 9.25 11.06 6.85
C HIS A 267 10.28 11.54 5.84
N SER A 268 10.16 11.15 4.57
CA SER A 268 11.11 11.54 3.53
C SER A 268 11.12 13.05 3.32
N LEU A 269 9.95 13.69 3.27
CA LEU A 269 9.85 15.15 3.15
C LEU A 269 10.48 15.85 4.36
N GLN A 270 10.23 15.37 5.59
CA GLN A 270 10.86 15.94 6.79
C GLN A 270 12.39 15.84 6.75
N GLN A 271 12.92 14.65 6.44
CA GLN A 271 14.37 14.43 6.42
C GLN A 271 15.05 15.20 5.28
N LEU A 272 14.46 15.23 4.09
CA LEU A 272 15.03 16.00 2.97
C LEU A 272 15.07 17.50 3.25
N ARG A 273 14.02 18.06 3.86
CA ARG A 273 14.02 19.48 4.28
C ARG A 273 15.05 19.76 5.36
N LYS A 274 15.19 18.89 6.35
CA LYS A 274 16.24 18.99 7.39
C LYS A 274 17.64 19.02 6.78
N ASN A 275 17.83 18.35 5.64
CA ASN A 275 19.07 18.32 4.88
C ASN A 275 19.15 19.38 3.75
N GLY A 276 18.29 20.40 3.77
CA GLY A 276 18.39 21.57 2.90
C GLY A 276 17.69 21.47 1.54
N ILE A 277 16.91 20.41 1.28
CA ILE A 277 16.05 20.33 0.09
C ILE A 277 14.76 21.08 0.35
N THR A 278 14.60 22.24 -0.29
CA THR A 278 13.43 23.12 -0.08
C THR A 278 12.42 23.08 -1.21
N ASN A 279 12.78 22.53 -2.37
CA ASN A 279 11.93 22.47 -3.55
C ASN A 279 11.05 21.20 -3.60
N ILE A 280 10.45 20.91 -2.45
CA ILE A 280 9.50 19.83 -2.15
C ILE A 280 8.42 20.39 -1.21
N PRO A 281 7.25 19.77 -1.03
CA PRO A 281 6.26 20.22 -0.05
C PRO A 281 6.78 20.14 1.39
N LYS A 282 6.28 20.99 2.29
CA LYS A 282 6.40 20.76 3.75
C LYS A 282 5.44 19.64 4.16
N ALA A 283 5.92 18.73 5.00
CA ALA A 283 5.08 17.81 5.75
C ALA A 283 4.61 18.50 7.04
N ILE A 284 3.29 18.62 7.21
CA ILE A 284 2.69 19.41 8.29
C ILE A 284 2.27 18.49 9.43
N GLU A 285 1.33 17.58 9.17
CA GLU A 285 0.83 16.63 10.16
C GLU A 285 0.32 15.36 9.49
N LYS A 286 0.26 14.25 10.22
CA LYS A 286 -0.32 13.00 9.72
C LYS A 286 -1.07 12.25 10.81
N ASN A 287 -2.00 11.40 10.38
CA ASN A 287 -2.65 10.43 11.25
C ASN A 287 -2.69 9.06 10.57
N THR A 288 -1.93 8.11 11.12
CA THR A 288 -1.85 6.73 10.60
C THR A 288 -3.13 5.94 10.83
N GLY A 289 -3.92 6.29 11.85
CA GLY A 289 -5.18 5.63 12.18
C GLY A 289 -6.27 5.84 11.12
N VAL A 290 -6.29 7.00 10.46
CA VAL A 290 -7.18 7.31 9.33
C VAL A 290 -6.45 7.39 7.97
N ASN A 291 -5.15 7.08 7.96
CA ASN A 291 -4.27 7.07 6.79
C ASN A 291 -4.30 8.40 5.98
N LEU A 292 -4.23 9.52 6.71
CA LEU A 292 -4.24 10.88 6.17
C LEU A 292 -2.90 11.59 6.43
N GLY A 293 -2.43 12.34 5.44
CA GLY A 293 -1.27 13.23 5.55
C GLY A 293 -1.58 14.64 5.05
N LEU A 294 -1.18 15.65 5.82
CA LEU A 294 -1.28 17.07 5.50
C LEU A 294 0.08 17.61 5.05
N TYR A 295 0.07 18.33 3.95
CA TYR A 295 1.25 18.89 3.30
C TYR A 295 0.98 20.34 2.85
N GLU A 296 2.05 21.06 2.59
CA GLU A 296 2.00 22.36 1.90
C GLU A 296 1.28 22.21 0.55
N TRP A 297 0.28 23.06 0.29
CA TRP A 297 -0.29 23.17 -1.03
C TRP A 297 0.68 23.91 -1.95
N ILE A 298 0.94 23.35 -3.13
CA ILE A 298 1.86 23.94 -4.10
C ILE A 298 1.05 24.52 -5.25
N GLU A 299 0.97 25.85 -5.29
CA GLU A 299 0.46 26.57 -6.46
C GLU A 299 1.50 26.55 -7.58
N GLY A 300 1.13 25.98 -8.73
CA GLY A 300 2.02 25.90 -9.89
C GLY A 300 1.37 25.21 -11.08
N ARG A 301 2.01 25.37 -12.25
CA ARG A 301 1.55 24.77 -13.51
C ARG A 301 2.22 23.43 -13.77
N LYS A 302 1.46 22.49 -14.34
CA LYS A 302 2.02 21.21 -14.83
C LYS A 302 2.90 21.43 -16.06
N ILE A 303 3.92 20.61 -16.20
CA ILE A 303 4.81 20.61 -17.37
C ILE A 303 4.35 19.53 -18.33
N THR A 304 3.74 19.93 -19.45
CA THR A 304 3.20 19.01 -20.45
C THR A 304 4.09 18.87 -21.69
N ALA A 305 4.92 19.87 -21.95
CA ALA A 305 5.91 19.92 -23.02
C ALA A 305 7.23 20.45 -22.42
N PRO A 306 8.05 19.57 -21.82
CA PRO A 306 9.28 19.98 -21.17
C PRO A 306 10.31 20.50 -22.18
N THR A 307 11.05 21.52 -21.78
CA THR A 307 12.18 22.08 -22.51
C THR A 307 13.52 21.56 -21.98
N ILE A 308 14.60 21.91 -22.67
CA ILE A 308 15.96 21.61 -22.21
C ILE A 308 16.26 22.31 -20.87
N GLN A 309 15.76 23.52 -20.67
CA GLN A 309 15.91 24.30 -19.45
C GLN A 309 15.17 23.63 -18.28
N ASP A 310 13.94 23.14 -18.52
CA ASP A 310 13.20 22.39 -17.50
C ASP A 310 13.96 21.13 -17.08
N LEU A 311 14.60 20.43 -18.03
CA LEU A 311 15.41 19.25 -17.74
C LEU A 311 16.65 19.58 -16.91
N GLU A 312 17.25 20.76 -17.08
CA GLU A 312 18.38 21.20 -16.25
C GLU A 312 17.97 21.36 -14.78
N LEU A 313 16.78 21.89 -14.50
CA LEU A 313 16.24 21.98 -13.14
C LEU A 313 16.02 20.59 -12.52
N VAL A 314 15.54 19.62 -13.31
CA VAL A 314 15.43 18.21 -12.90
C VAL A 314 16.80 17.61 -12.57
N ILE A 315 17.80 17.81 -13.44
CA ILE A 315 19.17 17.33 -13.21
C ILE A 315 19.78 17.96 -11.95
N LEU A 316 19.55 19.25 -11.72
CA LEU A 316 20.00 19.94 -10.50
C LEU A 316 19.39 19.34 -9.25
N PHE A 317 18.11 18.96 -9.28
CA PHE A 317 17.48 18.27 -8.15
C PHE A 317 18.11 16.91 -7.86
N VAL A 318 18.36 16.10 -8.90
CA VAL A 318 19.02 14.78 -8.74
C VAL A 318 20.46 14.94 -8.24
N LYS A 319 21.18 15.98 -8.67
CA LYS A 319 22.49 16.32 -8.10
C LYS A 319 22.42 16.58 -6.60
N LYS A 320 21.40 17.30 -6.13
CA LYS A 320 21.18 17.53 -4.69
C LYS A 320 20.87 16.21 -3.96
N LEU A 321 20.01 15.35 -4.51
CA LEU A 321 19.72 14.04 -3.92
C LEU A 321 20.97 13.16 -3.82
N ASN A 322 21.79 13.10 -4.88
CA ASN A 322 23.06 12.36 -4.88
C ASN A 322 24.04 12.90 -3.82
N TRP A 323 24.08 14.22 -3.63
CA TRP A 323 24.91 14.83 -2.59
C TRP A 323 24.43 14.47 -1.18
N ILE A 324 23.12 14.55 -0.92
CA ILE A 324 22.53 14.19 0.38
C ILE A 324 22.73 12.71 0.69
N SER A 325 22.60 11.85 -0.32
CA SER A 325 22.82 10.40 -0.21
C SER A 325 24.22 10.05 0.32
N LYS A 326 25.19 10.97 0.22
CA LYS A 326 26.55 10.77 0.74
C LYS A 326 26.77 11.31 2.14
N LYS A 327 25.76 11.97 2.73
CA LYS A 327 25.86 12.73 3.98
C LYS A 327 24.90 12.28 5.07
N VAL A 328 23.75 11.73 4.69
CA VAL A 328 22.75 11.28 5.66
C VAL A 328 23.18 9.99 6.34
N ASP A 329 22.59 9.73 7.50
CA ASP A 329 22.65 8.40 8.10
C ASP A 329 21.86 7.43 7.19
N PRO A 330 22.45 6.30 6.77
CA PRO A 330 21.74 5.27 6.02
C PRO A 330 20.44 4.81 6.69
N ASP A 331 20.42 4.76 8.03
CA ASP A 331 19.29 4.29 8.83
C ASP A 331 18.14 5.30 8.88
N ASP A 332 18.38 6.56 8.46
CA ASP A 332 17.31 7.56 8.30
C ASP A 332 16.33 7.19 7.18
N PHE A 333 16.67 6.28 6.26
CA PHE A 333 15.81 5.93 5.15
C PHE A 333 15.73 4.43 4.93
N THR A 334 14.55 3.95 4.54
CA THR A 334 14.40 2.57 4.08
C THR A 334 14.78 2.45 2.61
N THR A 335 14.88 1.21 2.13
CA THR A 335 14.93 0.93 0.68
C THR A 335 13.68 1.48 -0.02
N ALA A 336 13.87 2.02 -1.23
CA ALA A 336 12.77 2.54 -2.02
C ALA A 336 11.76 1.44 -2.39
N SER A 337 10.52 1.83 -2.67
CA SER A 337 9.51 0.86 -3.10
C SER A 337 9.97 0.15 -4.39
N GLU A 338 10.04 -1.17 -4.32
CA GLU A 338 10.51 -2.01 -5.44
C GLU A 338 11.89 -1.57 -5.97
N ALA A 339 12.81 -1.24 -5.07
CA ALA A 339 14.20 -0.98 -5.43
C ALA A 339 14.81 -2.16 -6.20
N CYS A 340 15.69 -1.84 -7.13
CA CYS A 340 16.35 -2.81 -8.01
C CYS A 340 17.86 -2.68 -7.83
N LEU A 341 18.36 -3.20 -6.71
CA LEU A 341 19.77 -3.13 -6.33
C LEU A 341 20.65 -4.19 -7.02
N SER A 342 20.07 -5.11 -7.78
CA SER A 342 20.81 -6.12 -8.54
C SER A 342 20.04 -6.58 -9.78
N ALA A 343 20.73 -7.20 -10.73
CA ALA A 343 20.10 -7.81 -11.90
C ALA A 343 19.09 -8.88 -11.47
N LYS A 344 19.49 -9.75 -10.52
CA LYS A 344 18.64 -10.78 -9.93
C LYS A 344 17.33 -10.22 -9.39
N GLU A 345 17.39 -9.09 -8.66
CA GLU A 345 16.20 -8.48 -8.08
C GLU A 345 15.28 -7.89 -9.16
N LEU A 346 15.83 -7.21 -10.17
CA LEU A 346 15.05 -6.70 -11.30
C LEU A 346 14.34 -7.84 -12.04
N ILE A 347 15.04 -8.93 -12.35
CA ILE A 347 14.49 -10.11 -13.02
C ILE A 347 13.38 -10.74 -12.17
N ARG A 348 13.62 -10.92 -10.88
CA ARG A 348 12.63 -11.47 -9.94
C ARG A 348 11.35 -10.63 -9.92
N GLN A 349 11.46 -9.30 -9.92
CA GLN A 349 10.29 -8.42 -9.96
C GLN A 349 9.51 -8.52 -11.28
N VAL A 350 10.20 -8.63 -12.43
CA VAL A 350 9.56 -8.82 -13.73
C VAL A 350 8.84 -10.17 -13.78
N GLN A 351 9.51 -11.25 -13.38
CA GLN A 351 8.92 -12.60 -13.34
C GLN A 351 7.71 -12.67 -12.41
N TYR A 352 7.81 -12.10 -11.20
CA TYR A 352 6.70 -12.05 -10.26
C TYR A 352 5.46 -11.35 -10.83
N ARG A 353 5.66 -10.25 -11.57
CA ARG A 353 4.56 -9.54 -12.27
C ARG A 353 3.97 -10.40 -13.37
N LEU A 354 4.82 -11.04 -14.17
CA LEU A 354 4.40 -11.92 -15.25
C LEU A 354 3.55 -13.08 -14.72
N GLU A 355 3.98 -13.76 -13.65
CA GLU A 355 3.24 -14.84 -13.00
C GLU A 355 1.86 -14.38 -12.49
N ASN A 356 1.79 -13.22 -11.84
CA ASN A 356 0.52 -12.67 -11.38
C ASN A 356 -0.45 -12.37 -12.54
N LEU A 357 0.06 -11.87 -13.66
CA LEU A 357 -0.74 -11.63 -14.86
C LEU A 357 -1.17 -12.95 -15.52
N TYR A 358 -0.34 -14.00 -15.52
CA TYR A 358 -0.72 -15.33 -16.01
C TYR A 358 -1.87 -15.95 -15.21
N ARG A 359 -1.86 -15.81 -13.87
CA ARG A 359 -2.94 -16.31 -13.00
C ARG A 359 -4.33 -15.77 -13.36
N ILE A 360 -4.39 -14.54 -13.89
CA ILE A 360 -5.64 -13.94 -14.36
C ILE A 360 -5.85 -14.08 -15.88
N GLY A 361 -4.78 -14.36 -16.64
CA GLY A 361 -4.81 -14.51 -18.11
C GLY A 361 -5.78 -15.58 -18.59
N GLY A 362 -5.96 -16.66 -17.82
CA GLY A 362 -6.97 -17.69 -18.11
C GLY A 362 -8.41 -17.18 -18.20
N LYS A 363 -8.70 -16.01 -17.63
CA LYS A 363 -10.03 -15.34 -17.71
C LYS A 363 -10.09 -14.24 -18.78
N LYS A 364 -8.97 -13.92 -19.44
CA LYS A 364 -8.81 -12.77 -20.36
C LYS A 364 -7.96 -13.19 -21.57
N PRO A 365 -8.58 -13.73 -22.65
CA PRO A 365 -7.85 -14.27 -23.80
C PRO A 365 -6.83 -13.30 -24.43
N ASP A 366 -7.20 -12.04 -24.61
CA ASP A 366 -6.31 -11.02 -25.20
C ASP A 366 -5.03 -10.79 -24.37
N LEU A 367 -5.16 -10.84 -23.04
CA LEU A 367 -4.01 -10.75 -22.13
C LEU A 367 -3.14 -12.00 -22.28
N LYS A 368 -3.75 -13.19 -22.27
CA LYS A 368 -3.03 -14.46 -22.41
C LYS A 368 -2.21 -14.49 -23.71
N PHE A 369 -2.84 -14.18 -24.85
CA PHE A 369 -2.17 -14.09 -26.15
C PHE A 369 -0.98 -13.12 -26.11
N PHE A 370 -1.16 -11.92 -25.55
CA PHE A 370 -0.05 -10.98 -25.42
C PHE A 370 1.11 -11.54 -24.58
N LEU A 371 0.83 -12.19 -23.45
CA LEU A 371 1.86 -12.74 -22.58
C LEU A 371 2.62 -13.88 -23.27
N GLU A 372 1.90 -14.81 -23.91
CA GLU A 372 2.47 -16.02 -24.52
C GLU A 372 3.17 -15.74 -25.85
N ASP A 373 2.60 -14.90 -26.71
CA ASP A 373 3.07 -14.74 -28.09
C ASP A 373 3.93 -13.48 -28.30
N VAL A 374 3.89 -12.52 -27.37
CA VAL A 374 4.63 -11.25 -27.50
C VAL A 374 5.61 -11.04 -26.36
N PHE A 375 5.14 -11.04 -25.11
CA PHE A 375 5.97 -10.66 -23.97
C PHE A 375 7.01 -11.73 -23.64
N SER A 376 6.59 -12.97 -23.39
CA SER A 376 7.47 -14.05 -22.94
C SER A 376 8.56 -14.42 -23.96
N PRO A 377 8.28 -14.51 -25.29
CA PRO A 377 9.33 -14.75 -26.27
C PRO A 377 10.39 -13.65 -26.30
N LEU A 378 9.96 -12.37 -26.29
CA LEU A 378 10.88 -11.24 -26.25
C LEU A 378 11.67 -11.21 -24.94
N TRP A 379 11.02 -11.45 -23.80
CA TRP A 379 11.66 -11.50 -22.50
C TRP A 379 12.77 -12.54 -22.46
N ASN A 380 12.49 -13.76 -22.93
CA ASN A 380 13.49 -14.83 -22.98
C ASN A 380 14.66 -14.48 -23.91
N GLN A 381 14.40 -13.82 -25.05
CA GLN A 381 15.46 -13.39 -25.96
C GLN A 381 16.39 -12.35 -25.33
N ILE A 382 15.84 -11.33 -24.65
CA ILE A 382 16.66 -10.21 -24.15
C ILE A 382 17.32 -10.50 -22.81
N LYS A 383 16.68 -11.30 -21.95
CA LYS A 383 17.06 -11.47 -20.54
C LYS A 383 18.49 -11.98 -20.41
N ASP A 384 18.82 -13.10 -21.06
CA ASP A 384 20.13 -13.74 -20.91
C ASP A 384 21.25 -12.88 -21.51
N LYS A 385 20.97 -12.18 -22.61
CA LYS A 385 21.90 -11.25 -23.24
C LYS A 385 22.17 -10.03 -22.34
N CYS A 386 21.13 -9.42 -21.78
CA CYS A 386 21.28 -8.30 -20.85
C CYS A 386 22.07 -8.71 -19.59
N ILE A 387 21.82 -9.91 -19.06
CA ILE A 387 22.58 -10.49 -17.95
C ILE A 387 24.07 -10.62 -18.30
N SER A 388 24.40 -11.10 -19.50
CA SER A 388 25.80 -11.27 -19.93
C SER A 388 26.60 -9.95 -20.00
N PHE A 389 25.91 -8.82 -20.18
CA PHE A 389 26.52 -7.49 -20.18
C PHE A 389 26.52 -6.83 -18.79
N TRP A 390 25.84 -7.43 -17.82
CA TRP A 390 25.71 -6.86 -16.48
C TRP A 390 26.99 -7.08 -15.66
N PRO A 391 27.54 -6.04 -15.00
CA PRO A 391 28.72 -6.16 -14.14
C PRO A 391 28.54 -7.10 -12.96
N GLU A 392 29.51 -7.99 -12.73
CA GLU A 392 29.48 -9.04 -11.70
C GLU A 392 29.15 -8.52 -10.28
N GLU A 393 29.67 -7.34 -9.91
CA GLU A 393 29.49 -6.72 -8.58
C GLU A 393 28.02 -6.61 -8.13
N SER A 394 27.09 -6.46 -9.07
CA SER A 394 25.66 -6.26 -8.80
C SER A 394 24.76 -7.21 -9.60
N LEU A 395 25.33 -8.33 -10.07
CA LEU A 395 24.55 -9.34 -10.78
C LEU A 395 23.62 -10.07 -9.81
N GLU A 396 24.21 -10.68 -8.78
CA GLU A 396 23.49 -11.45 -7.76
C GLU A 396 23.31 -10.67 -6.46
N SER A 397 24.36 -9.95 -6.04
CA SER A 397 24.41 -9.21 -4.77
C SER A 397 23.84 -7.81 -4.92
N ALA A 398 23.26 -7.28 -3.85
CA ALA A 398 22.79 -5.90 -3.80
C ALA A 398 23.95 -4.92 -3.98
N LEU A 399 23.73 -3.88 -4.78
CA LEU A 399 24.69 -2.80 -5.02
C LEU A 399 25.15 -2.19 -3.68
N PRO A 400 26.44 -1.94 -3.47
CA PRO A 400 26.93 -1.33 -2.24
C PRO A 400 26.28 0.04 -2.00
N LEU A 401 25.92 0.34 -0.74
CA LEU A 401 25.24 1.59 -0.37
C LEU A 401 25.94 2.85 -0.89
N ARG A 402 27.28 2.89 -0.87
CA ARG A 402 28.08 4.01 -1.41
C ARG A 402 27.83 4.34 -2.89
N LYS A 403 27.21 3.43 -3.65
CA LYS A 403 26.84 3.57 -5.07
C LYS A 403 25.33 3.75 -5.27
N GLN A 404 24.55 3.73 -4.19
CA GLN A 404 23.10 3.94 -4.22
C GLN A 404 22.77 5.44 -4.11
N ILE A 405 21.51 5.77 -4.42
CA ILE A 405 20.94 7.09 -4.25
C ILE A 405 19.63 7.01 -3.47
N LEU A 406 19.33 8.05 -2.70
CA LEU A 406 17.98 8.35 -2.24
C LEU A 406 17.10 8.74 -3.44
N SER A 407 16.26 7.80 -3.87
CA SER A 407 15.46 7.89 -5.08
C SER A 407 13.97 8.11 -4.76
N PRO A 408 13.28 9.05 -5.42
CA PRO A 408 11.83 9.13 -5.38
C PRO A 408 11.10 7.94 -5.99
N SER A 409 11.80 7.09 -6.77
CA SER A 409 11.27 5.98 -7.58
C SER A 409 10.27 6.40 -8.67
N ASP A 410 9.21 7.12 -8.35
CA ASP A 410 8.24 7.66 -9.31
C ASP A 410 8.61 9.12 -9.66
N PHE A 411 9.69 9.26 -10.43
CA PHE A 411 10.32 10.56 -10.70
C PHE A 411 10.14 11.01 -12.15
N GLY A 412 9.74 12.26 -12.36
CA GLY A 412 9.54 12.82 -13.69
C GLY A 412 8.76 14.15 -13.67
N PHE A 413 8.57 14.73 -14.86
CA PHE A 413 7.78 15.94 -15.06
C PHE A 413 6.31 15.79 -14.65
N HIS A 414 5.78 14.56 -14.64
CA HIS A 414 4.42 14.27 -14.19
C HIS A 414 4.22 14.47 -12.68
N ASN A 415 5.30 14.38 -11.89
CA ASN A 415 5.32 14.57 -10.43
C ASN A 415 6.07 15.85 -10.04
N CYS A 416 6.00 16.90 -10.87
CA CYS A 416 6.50 18.22 -10.51
C CYS A 416 5.58 19.33 -11.00
N LEU A 417 5.69 20.49 -10.35
CA LEU A 417 5.00 21.72 -10.72
C LEU A 417 6.01 22.85 -10.91
N MET A 418 5.78 23.67 -11.93
CA MET A 418 6.51 24.91 -12.15
C MET A 418 5.81 26.05 -11.40
N LYS A 419 6.50 26.68 -10.47
CA LYS A 419 6.02 27.87 -9.75
C LYS A 419 6.16 29.14 -10.61
N ASN A 420 5.55 30.23 -10.15
CA ASN A 420 5.61 31.54 -10.81
C ASN A 420 7.03 32.15 -10.85
N ASP A 421 7.92 31.73 -9.96
CA ASP A 421 9.33 32.12 -9.89
C ASP A 421 10.24 31.20 -10.74
N GLU A 422 9.65 30.43 -11.66
CA GLU A 422 10.33 29.49 -12.57
C GLU A 422 11.13 28.37 -11.86
N ASN A 423 10.82 28.09 -10.59
CA ASN A 423 11.38 26.96 -9.85
C ASN A 423 10.47 25.72 -9.93
N LEU A 424 11.10 24.55 -10.06
CA LEU A 424 10.41 23.25 -9.95
C LEU A 424 10.24 22.81 -8.50
N VAL A 425 9.01 22.47 -8.14
CA VAL A 425 8.71 21.73 -6.91
C VAL A 425 8.39 20.28 -7.27
N PHE A 426 9.09 19.35 -6.63
CA PHE A 426 8.90 17.91 -6.82
C PHE A 426 7.90 17.38 -5.81
N LEU A 427 7.00 16.50 -6.26
CA LEU A 427 5.89 15.95 -5.47
C LEU A 427 6.02 14.42 -5.37
N ASP A 428 5.11 13.81 -4.60
CA ASP A 428 4.87 12.36 -4.53
C ASP A 428 6.08 11.52 -4.07
N PHE A 429 6.44 11.68 -2.79
CA PHE A 429 7.59 10.99 -2.15
C PHE A 429 7.20 9.67 -1.46
N GLU A 430 6.02 9.13 -1.73
CA GLU A 430 5.47 7.93 -1.08
C GLU A 430 6.18 6.61 -1.42
N TYR A 431 7.08 6.63 -2.41
CA TYR A 431 7.92 5.49 -2.80
C TYR A 431 9.40 5.69 -2.49
N PHE A 432 9.74 6.79 -1.82
CA PHE A 432 11.10 7.26 -1.63
C PHE A 432 11.95 6.30 -0.80
N GLY A 433 13.24 6.21 -1.11
CA GLY A 433 14.21 5.46 -0.32
C GLY A 433 15.49 5.14 -1.09
N TRP A 434 16.33 4.27 -0.54
CA TRP A 434 17.57 3.82 -1.17
C TRP A 434 17.33 2.94 -2.41
N ASP A 435 18.01 3.22 -3.52
CA ASP A 435 17.93 2.47 -4.77
C ASP A 435 19.20 2.59 -5.64
N ASP A 436 19.29 1.80 -6.71
CA ASP A 436 20.32 1.98 -7.74
C ASP A 436 19.98 3.23 -8.58
N PRO A 437 20.89 4.22 -8.72
CA PRO A 437 20.66 5.37 -9.60
C PRO A 437 20.37 5.00 -11.06
N VAL A 438 20.75 3.79 -11.50
CA VAL A 438 20.39 3.26 -12.82
C VAL A 438 18.88 3.12 -12.99
N LYS A 439 18.16 2.70 -11.93
CA LYS A 439 16.69 2.63 -11.97
C LYS A 439 16.08 3.99 -12.20
N LEU A 440 16.55 5.02 -11.47
CA LEU A 440 16.10 6.40 -11.64
C LEU A 440 16.35 6.91 -13.07
N ALA A 441 17.53 6.62 -13.63
CA ALA A 441 17.88 7.03 -14.98
C ALA A 441 17.01 6.34 -16.05
N ALA A 442 16.79 5.03 -15.92
CA ALA A 442 16.00 4.24 -16.86
C ALA A 442 14.49 4.52 -16.75
N ASP A 443 13.94 4.56 -15.53
CA ASP A 443 12.51 4.80 -15.30
C ASP A 443 12.11 6.18 -15.83
N PHE A 444 12.93 7.22 -15.68
CA PHE A 444 12.64 8.55 -16.24
C PHE A 444 12.42 8.54 -17.77
N ILE A 445 13.15 7.69 -18.50
CA ILE A 445 13.02 7.52 -19.95
C ILE A 445 11.79 6.67 -20.31
N TRP A 446 11.53 5.60 -19.54
CA TRP A 446 10.46 4.65 -19.83
C TRP A 446 9.09 5.06 -19.29
N HIS A 447 9.02 6.02 -18.37
CA HIS A 447 7.79 6.35 -17.67
C HIS A 447 6.68 6.82 -18.64
N PRO A 448 5.48 6.19 -18.64
CA PRO A 448 4.45 6.43 -19.66
C PRO A 448 3.78 7.81 -19.60
N ALA A 449 3.91 8.51 -18.47
CA ALA A 449 3.42 9.88 -18.34
C ALA A 449 4.41 10.93 -18.87
N MET A 450 5.63 10.51 -19.21
CA MET A 450 6.67 11.39 -19.71
C MET A 450 6.56 11.56 -21.22
N ARG A 451 6.63 12.81 -21.69
CA ARG A 451 6.70 13.16 -23.11
C ARG A 451 8.07 13.76 -23.40
N LEU A 452 9.04 12.88 -23.61
CA LEU A 452 10.42 13.26 -23.90
C LEU A 452 10.73 12.96 -25.37
N ASP A 453 11.21 13.97 -26.09
CA ASP A 453 11.83 13.77 -27.40
C ASP A 453 13.22 13.12 -27.25
N ASN A 454 13.85 12.81 -28.39
CA ASN A 454 15.16 12.17 -28.39
C ASN A 454 16.27 13.07 -27.85
N SER A 455 16.17 14.39 -28.01
CA SER A 455 17.16 15.35 -27.50
C SER A 455 17.16 15.36 -25.97
N LEU A 456 15.98 15.43 -25.34
CA LEU A 456 15.82 15.37 -23.89
C LEU A 456 16.27 14.03 -23.32
N LYS A 457 15.91 12.92 -23.97
CA LYS A 457 16.36 11.57 -23.56
C LYS A 457 17.88 11.47 -23.58
N GLN A 458 18.52 11.96 -24.64
CA GLN A 458 19.97 11.93 -24.77
C GLN A 458 20.64 12.81 -23.71
N LYS A 459 20.19 14.06 -23.55
CA LYS A 459 20.71 14.98 -22.53
C LYS A 459 20.57 14.42 -21.12
N TRP A 460 19.45 13.77 -20.80
CA TRP A 460 19.24 13.09 -19.53
C TRP A 460 20.21 11.93 -19.31
N LYS A 461 20.38 11.07 -20.34
CA LYS A 461 21.34 9.96 -20.30
C LYS A 461 22.76 10.47 -20.05
N ASP A 462 23.20 11.46 -20.82
CA ASP A 462 24.54 12.04 -20.69
C ASP A 462 24.76 12.69 -19.31
N ALA A 463 23.76 13.42 -18.81
CA ALA A 463 23.81 14.05 -17.50
C ALA A 463 23.91 13.02 -16.35
N THR A 464 23.16 11.92 -16.44
CA THR A 464 23.21 10.86 -15.42
C THR A 464 24.53 10.08 -15.48
N ILE A 465 25.03 9.73 -16.68
CA ILE A 465 26.35 9.12 -16.84
C ILE A 465 27.44 10.01 -16.23
N GLY A 466 27.42 11.32 -16.53
CA GLY A 466 28.36 12.28 -15.97
C GLY A 466 28.25 12.39 -14.44
N LEU A 467 27.04 12.42 -13.89
CA LEU A 467 26.78 12.55 -12.45
C LEU A 467 27.29 11.35 -11.63
N TYR A 468 27.21 10.15 -12.18
CA TYR A 468 27.62 8.91 -11.51
C TYR A 468 28.94 8.34 -12.05
N SER A 469 29.75 9.15 -12.73
CA SER A 469 31.05 8.77 -13.31
C SER A 469 32.06 8.17 -12.34
N SER A 470 31.93 8.43 -11.02
CA SER A 470 32.75 7.78 -9.99
C SER A 470 32.50 6.28 -9.87
N ASP A 471 31.34 5.80 -10.33
CA ASP A 471 31.04 4.38 -10.44
C ASP A 471 31.35 3.88 -11.85
N LEU A 472 32.51 3.24 -12.01
CA LEU A 472 33.03 2.72 -13.28
C LEU A 472 32.08 1.72 -13.98
N TYR A 473 31.10 1.18 -13.26
CA TYR A 473 30.13 0.23 -13.78
C TYR A 473 28.75 0.84 -14.05
N PHE A 474 28.51 2.11 -13.70
CA PHE A 474 27.19 2.74 -13.84
C PHE A 474 26.68 2.66 -15.29
N GLU A 475 27.48 3.08 -16.26
CA GLU A 475 27.06 3.08 -17.67
C GLU A 475 26.83 1.66 -18.20
N LYS A 476 27.68 0.69 -17.82
CA LYS A 476 27.49 -0.73 -18.17
C LYS A 476 26.19 -1.26 -17.61
N ARG A 477 25.88 -1.00 -16.33
CA ARG A 477 24.59 -1.36 -15.71
C ARG A 477 23.42 -0.67 -16.40
N LEU A 478 23.54 0.62 -16.74
CA LEU A 478 22.48 1.37 -17.42
C LEU A 478 22.17 0.76 -18.79
N ASN A 479 23.18 0.50 -19.60
CA ASN A 479 23.00 -0.09 -20.93
C ASN A 479 22.44 -1.52 -20.85
N ALA A 480 22.95 -2.36 -19.93
CA ALA A 480 22.45 -3.72 -19.72
C ALA A 480 21.00 -3.76 -19.20
N SER A 481 20.63 -2.83 -18.33
CA SER A 481 19.31 -2.79 -17.69
C SER A 481 18.22 -2.12 -18.51
N MET A 482 18.57 -1.23 -19.44
CA MET A 482 17.60 -0.40 -20.17
C MET A 482 16.49 -1.23 -20.86
N PRO A 483 16.78 -2.33 -21.58
CA PRO A 483 15.73 -3.18 -22.17
C PRO A 483 14.87 -3.87 -21.09
N LEU A 484 15.48 -4.30 -19.98
CA LEU A 484 14.81 -4.98 -18.88
C LEU A 484 13.81 -4.05 -18.17
N TYR A 485 14.17 -2.80 -17.93
CA TYR A 485 13.25 -1.79 -17.39
C TYR A 485 12.10 -1.50 -18.35
N GLY A 486 12.35 -1.45 -19.66
CA GLY A 486 11.28 -1.33 -20.65
C GLY A 486 10.27 -2.48 -20.59
N MET A 487 10.74 -3.72 -20.43
CA MET A 487 9.86 -4.89 -20.20
C MET A 487 9.13 -4.81 -18.87
N ARG A 488 9.79 -4.35 -17.79
CA ARG A 488 9.14 -4.11 -16.49
C ARG A 488 7.97 -3.12 -16.64
N TRP A 489 8.17 -2.02 -17.37
CA TRP A 489 7.11 -1.03 -17.64
C TRP A 489 5.97 -1.58 -18.49
N ALA A 490 6.26 -2.43 -19.48
CA ALA A 490 5.23 -3.10 -20.26
C ALA A 490 4.27 -3.91 -19.36
N LEU A 491 4.78 -4.55 -18.30
CA LEU A 491 3.95 -5.25 -17.31
C LEU A 491 3.27 -4.29 -16.31
N ILE A 492 3.95 -3.24 -15.85
CA ILE A 492 3.36 -2.24 -14.93
C ILE A 492 2.11 -1.59 -15.55
N ILE A 493 2.14 -1.29 -16.85
CA ILE A 493 1.00 -0.76 -17.59
C ILE A 493 -0.23 -1.69 -17.50
N LEU A 494 0.00 -3.00 -17.36
CA LEU A 494 -1.04 -4.03 -17.24
C LEU A 494 -1.54 -4.24 -15.80
N ASN A 495 -1.06 -3.47 -14.81
CA ASN A 495 -1.59 -3.54 -13.45
C ASN A 495 -3.10 -3.31 -13.36
N GLY A 496 -3.72 -2.67 -14.37
CA GLY A 496 -5.18 -2.54 -14.49
C GLY A 496 -5.94 -3.87 -14.70
N PHE A 497 -5.25 -4.94 -15.05
CA PHE A 497 -5.86 -6.28 -15.09
C PHE A 497 -5.91 -6.93 -13.71
N LEU A 498 -5.06 -6.51 -12.77
CA LEU A 498 -4.98 -7.08 -11.42
C LEU A 498 -6.06 -6.45 -10.50
N PRO A 499 -6.99 -7.23 -9.92
CA PRO A 499 -8.09 -6.71 -9.10
C PRO A 499 -7.64 -5.84 -7.90
N ASP A 500 -6.58 -6.24 -7.22
CA ASP A 500 -6.10 -5.53 -6.03
C ASP A 500 -5.30 -4.25 -6.36
N GLN A 501 -4.75 -4.16 -7.58
CA GLN A 501 -3.95 -3.01 -8.02
C GLN A 501 -4.74 -1.99 -8.84
N ASN A 502 -5.84 -2.38 -9.48
CA ASN A 502 -6.65 -1.42 -10.21
C ASN A 502 -7.58 -0.67 -9.28
N ARG A 503 -7.40 0.65 -9.22
CA ARG A 503 -8.32 1.56 -8.56
C ARG A 503 -9.76 1.39 -9.07
N SER A 504 -9.96 1.12 -10.36
CA SER A 504 -11.29 0.89 -10.95
C SER A 504 -11.98 -0.36 -10.38
N TYR A 505 -11.25 -1.44 -10.06
CA TYR A 505 -11.80 -2.61 -9.35
C TYR A 505 -12.16 -2.29 -7.89
N ARG A 506 -11.57 -1.23 -7.32
CA ARG A 506 -11.97 -0.70 -6.01
C ARG A 506 -13.24 0.15 -6.08
N TYR A 507 -13.88 0.41 -7.22
CA TYR A 507 -15.04 1.32 -7.32
C TYR A 507 -16.08 0.90 -8.40
N LEU A 508 -16.23 -0.39 -8.71
CA LEU A 508 -17.14 -0.82 -9.79
C LEU A 508 -18.63 -0.70 -9.41
N SER A 509 -19.34 0.17 -10.12
CA SER A 509 -20.75 -0.01 -10.52
C SER A 509 -20.82 -0.73 -11.89
N THR A 510 -22.01 -1.10 -12.38
CA THR A 510 -22.22 -1.77 -13.68
C THR A 510 -21.68 -0.96 -14.88
N ASP A 511 -21.77 0.38 -14.86
CA ASP A 511 -21.12 1.26 -15.85
C ASP A 511 -19.57 1.23 -15.76
N GLY A 512 -19.04 0.79 -14.63
CA GLY A 512 -17.61 0.61 -14.38
C GLY A 512 -17.01 -0.57 -15.15
N GLU A 513 -17.77 -1.63 -15.43
CA GLU A 513 -17.24 -2.83 -16.11
C GLU A 513 -16.93 -2.57 -17.59
N GLN A 514 -17.83 -1.90 -18.31
CA GLN A 514 -17.59 -1.54 -19.71
C GLN A 514 -16.42 -0.54 -19.86
N ASN A 515 -16.32 0.42 -18.93
CA ASN A 515 -15.20 1.37 -18.89
C ASN A 515 -13.86 0.68 -18.57
N LEU A 516 -13.90 -0.34 -17.71
CA LEU A 516 -12.73 -1.13 -17.35
C LEU A 516 -12.21 -1.93 -18.56
N GLU A 517 -13.07 -2.57 -19.35
CA GLU A 517 -12.64 -3.30 -20.54
C GLU A 517 -12.00 -2.39 -21.59
N LYS A 518 -12.58 -1.20 -21.83
CA LYS A 518 -12.00 -0.18 -22.71
C LYS A 518 -10.59 0.22 -22.22
N LYS A 519 -10.44 0.47 -20.92
CA LYS A 519 -9.15 0.81 -20.30
C LYS A 519 -8.13 -0.32 -20.44
N GLN A 520 -8.54 -1.56 -20.21
CA GLN A 520 -7.70 -2.76 -20.36
C GLN A 520 -7.21 -2.93 -21.81
N LYS A 521 -8.07 -2.71 -22.81
CA LYS A 521 -7.69 -2.72 -24.23
C LYS A 521 -6.64 -1.64 -24.56
N ILE A 522 -6.79 -0.43 -24.01
CA ILE A 522 -5.80 0.66 -24.18
C ILE A 522 -4.46 0.27 -23.52
N GLN A 523 -4.50 -0.28 -22.31
CA GLN A 523 -3.30 -0.75 -21.60
C GLN A 523 -2.56 -1.82 -22.39
N LEU A 524 -3.29 -2.79 -22.97
CA LEU A 524 -2.70 -3.84 -23.78
C LEU A 524 -2.01 -3.30 -25.05
N LYS A 525 -2.65 -2.34 -25.73
CA LYS A 525 -2.03 -1.65 -26.88
C LYS A 525 -0.74 -0.93 -26.48
N LYS A 526 -0.74 -0.25 -25.33
CA LYS A 526 0.45 0.41 -24.78
C LYS A 526 1.55 -0.59 -24.42
N ALA A 527 1.22 -1.70 -23.74
CA ALA A 527 2.19 -2.74 -23.39
C ALA A 527 2.86 -3.35 -24.65
N LYS A 528 2.07 -3.63 -25.69
CA LYS A 528 2.59 -4.07 -27.02
C LYS A 528 3.55 -3.06 -27.63
N TYR A 529 3.21 -1.77 -27.58
CA TYR A 529 4.09 -0.71 -28.07
C TYR A 529 5.41 -0.65 -27.29
N TYR A 530 5.39 -0.83 -25.97
CA TYR A 530 6.60 -0.91 -25.16
C TYR A 530 7.49 -2.09 -25.57
N CYS A 531 6.92 -3.29 -25.78
CA CYS A 531 7.70 -4.43 -26.28
C CYS A 531 8.35 -4.13 -27.64
N LYS A 532 7.66 -3.40 -28.54
CA LYS A 532 8.23 -2.96 -29.82
C LYS A 532 9.44 -2.03 -29.60
N LEU A 533 9.30 -1.00 -28.76
CA LEU A 533 10.39 -0.08 -28.45
C LEU A 533 11.59 -0.79 -27.80
N VAL A 534 11.32 -1.75 -26.91
CA VAL A 534 12.38 -2.57 -26.30
C VAL A 534 13.11 -3.38 -27.36
N LYS A 535 12.38 -4.01 -28.29
CA LYS A 535 12.98 -4.78 -29.39
C LYS A 535 13.88 -3.92 -30.27
N GLU A 536 13.43 -2.72 -30.64
CA GLU A 536 14.23 -1.75 -31.41
C GLU A 536 15.54 -1.40 -30.68
N LYS A 537 15.45 -1.01 -29.41
CA LYS A 537 16.62 -0.69 -28.58
C LYS A 537 17.56 -1.88 -28.35
N PHE A 538 17.00 -3.08 -28.21
CA PHE A 538 17.81 -4.28 -28.03
C PHE A 538 18.58 -4.66 -29.30
N CYS A 539 18.00 -4.40 -30.48
CA CYS A 539 18.71 -4.56 -31.74
C CYS A 539 19.87 -3.57 -31.92
N GLU A 540 19.81 -2.37 -31.31
CA GLU A 540 20.93 -1.40 -31.32
C GLU A 540 22.10 -1.81 -30.38
N LEU A 541 21.84 -2.68 -29.40
CA LEU A 541 22.84 -3.18 -28.45
C LEU A 541 23.60 -4.42 -28.95
N ASN A 542 23.07 -5.09 -29.99
CA ASN A 542 23.68 -6.25 -30.65
C ASN A 542 24.29 -5.84 -31.98
#